data_AF-A0A3M1EMQ4-F1
#
_entry.id   AF-A0A3M1EMQ4-F1
#
_cell.length_a   1.000
_cell.length_b   1.000
_cell.length_c   1.000
_cell.angle_alpha   90.00
_cell.angle_beta   90.00
_cell.angle_gamma   90.00
#
_symmetry.space_group_name_H-M   'P 1'
#
loop_
_entity.id
_entity.type
_entity.pdbx_description
1 polymer ?
#
loop_
_entity_poly.entity_id
_entity_poly.type
_entity_poly.pdbx_seq_one_letter_code
_entity_poly.pdbx_strand_id
1 'polypeptide(L)'
;MPNQVEVNGWCNNAGCFTTNPLDPDTDDDGLSDGEEKLHETDPTNPWDPGAYVEYQSNFQTREYYHPTNNAGDYSYLKWYENGDRYLLRDALVVRRGTTFTLGGPAGATLTIDKYNPLQTDLTVTENVCQGGWQISVDPAGTVGIYTATLTIGSDSASLPIYVIFELPTPPGSGTDPNGIPNITQNDVTSFLYNDDPTDVRDETSVWYRIREWKYYYTCADHPGQPCDDEPYHITRGYAQGFATDQYKKHILVDLVLPFISGVNSQYDAVRALSNGADREVRVNYDGVHGDMQTTLYRYWDGTGETQYGGACQDNANVLTGFARSAGILAKPFIVDWLTSFTTGSGWHGEGAVGGWYDHSVMVWVNNQWMISRSYGQEELYDPYYPWDEGNRNTEIRSWFYRWYPDNRGDLILTANANWDWTMVSTTYPITEADDLNTRNVNWDYLWDSRRPLEIRRNPAIETMNVPVWQGDGWTPNDYTTTTYILPDPYPGGDMTENWPQEPTPTDCSPLIEGSCP
;
A
#
# COMPACT_ATOMS: atom_id res chain seq x y z
N MET A 1 -24.43 -34.91 -9.58
CA MET A 1 -24.80 -35.31 -8.20
C MET A 1 -25.10 -36.83 -8.18
N PRO A 2 -25.65 -37.48 -7.13
CA PRO A 2 -26.18 -38.84 -7.29
C PRO A 2 -27.43 -38.81 -8.16
N ASN A 3 -27.54 -39.69 -9.15
CA ASN A 3 -28.65 -39.76 -10.12
C ASN A 3 -30.05 -39.73 -9.47
N GLN A 4 -30.19 -40.20 -8.23
CA GLN A 4 -31.47 -40.19 -7.52
C GLN A 4 -31.93 -38.79 -7.09
N VAL A 5 -30.99 -37.87 -6.80
CA VAL A 5 -31.31 -36.48 -6.42
C VAL A 5 -31.82 -35.70 -7.64
N GLU A 6 -31.19 -35.89 -8.79
CA GLU A 6 -31.56 -35.23 -10.05
C GLU A 6 -32.94 -35.72 -10.53
N VAL A 7 -33.20 -37.04 -10.45
CA VAL A 7 -34.51 -37.65 -10.81
C VAL A 7 -35.64 -37.29 -9.85
N ASN A 8 -35.39 -37.28 -8.54
CA ASN A 8 -36.44 -36.95 -7.55
C ASN A 8 -36.68 -35.44 -7.46
N GLY A 9 -35.76 -34.65 -8.00
CA GLY A 9 -35.72 -33.22 -7.88
C GLY A 9 -35.11 -32.72 -6.56
N TRP A 10 -34.69 -31.47 -6.60
CA TRP A 10 -34.11 -30.74 -5.47
C TRP A 10 -34.56 -29.29 -5.52
N CYS A 11 -34.47 -28.59 -4.39
CA CYS A 11 -34.82 -27.18 -4.31
C CYS A 11 -33.66 -26.38 -3.70
N ASN A 12 -33.56 -25.13 -4.12
CA ASN A 12 -32.72 -24.07 -3.57
C ASN A 12 -33.57 -22.77 -3.54
N ASN A 13 -32.97 -21.60 -3.39
CA ASN A 13 -33.67 -20.31 -3.35
C ASN A 13 -34.18 -19.85 -4.73
N ALA A 14 -33.58 -20.33 -5.83
CA ALA A 14 -34.05 -20.04 -7.18
C ALA A 14 -35.34 -20.82 -7.53
N GLY A 15 -35.49 -22.03 -6.98
CA GLY A 15 -36.70 -22.82 -7.19
C GLY A 15 -36.55 -24.29 -6.83
N CYS A 16 -37.46 -25.10 -7.38
CA CYS A 16 -37.41 -26.56 -7.30
C CYS A 16 -37.30 -27.13 -8.71
N PHE A 17 -36.29 -27.97 -8.93
CA PHE A 17 -35.89 -28.43 -10.26
C PHE A 17 -35.76 -29.94 -10.29
N THR A 18 -35.98 -30.51 -11.47
CA THR A 18 -35.61 -31.89 -11.81
C THR A 18 -34.66 -31.81 -12.99
N THR A 19 -33.45 -32.34 -12.81
CA THR A 19 -32.39 -32.25 -13.80
C THR A 19 -32.11 -33.62 -14.41
N ASN A 20 -31.36 -33.67 -15.51
CA ASN A 20 -31.15 -34.91 -16.25
C ASN A 20 -29.97 -35.70 -15.67
N PRO A 21 -30.15 -36.90 -15.07
CA PRO A 21 -29.06 -37.64 -14.44
C PRO A 21 -28.00 -38.20 -15.41
N LEU A 22 -28.20 -38.05 -16.72
CA LEU A 22 -27.23 -38.40 -17.76
C LEU A 22 -26.48 -37.17 -18.27
N ASP A 23 -26.79 -36.00 -17.75
CA ASP A 23 -26.29 -34.71 -18.18
C ASP A 23 -25.92 -33.86 -16.94
N PRO A 24 -24.63 -33.73 -16.61
CA PRO A 24 -24.21 -33.13 -15.36
C PRO A 24 -24.46 -31.62 -15.26
N ASP A 25 -24.80 -30.96 -16.37
CA ASP A 25 -25.09 -29.54 -16.53
C ASP A 25 -26.32 -29.46 -17.46
N THR A 26 -27.51 -29.25 -16.90
CA THR A 26 -28.77 -29.44 -17.63
C THR A 26 -29.07 -28.32 -18.64
N ASP A 27 -28.52 -27.13 -18.45
CA ASP A 27 -28.75 -25.99 -19.34
C ASP A 27 -27.50 -25.51 -20.10
N ASP A 28 -26.38 -26.21 -19.94
CA ASP A 28 -25.11 -26.00 -20.64
C ASP A 28 -24.50 -24.61 -20.37
N ASP A 29 -24.72 -24.01 -19.20
CA ASP A 29 -24.19 -22.69 -18.82
C ASP A 29 -22.76 -22.74 -18.26
N GLY A 30 -22.23 -23.95 -18.03
CA GLY A 30 -20.91 -24.23 -17.49
C GLY A 30 -20.84 -24.47 -15.98
N LEU A 31 -21.95 -24.31 -15.24
CA LEU A 31 -22.09 -24.81 -13.88
C LEU A 31 -22.75 -26.17 -13.94
N SER A 32 -22.22 -27.16 -13.23
CA SER A 32 -22.95 -28.40 -13.07
C SER A 32 -24.21 -28.18 -12.23
N ASP A 33 -25.25 -29.00 -12.41
CA ASP A 33 -26.47 -28.98 -11.57
C ASP A 33 -26.09 -28.97 -10.06
N GLY A 34 -24.99 -29.68 -9.75
CA GLY A 34 -24.32 -29.76 -8.44
C GLY A 34 -23.91 -28.41 -7.86
N GLU A 35 -23.21 -27.63 -8.67
CA GLU A 35 -22.75 -26.29 -8.37
C GLU A 35 -23.89 -25.29 -8.30
N GLU A 36 -24.88 -25.43 -9.16
CA GLU A 36 -26.04 -24.55 -9.16
C GLU A 36 -26.93 -24.71 -7.94
N LYS A 37 -27.08 -25.96 -7.48
CA LYS A 37 -27.68 -26.24 -6.19
C LYS A 37 -26.93 -25.57 -5.04
N LEU A 38 -25.61 -25.53 -5.12
CA LEU A 38 -24.75 -24.90 -4.13
C LEU A 38 -24.80 -23.37 -4.23
N HIS A 39 -24.82 -22.81 -5.42
CA HIS A 39 -24.78 -21.36 -5.63
C HIS A 39 -26.15 -20.71 -5.72
N GLU A 40 -27.21 -21.47 -5.42
CA GLU A 40 -28.58 -20.97 -5.38
C GLU A 40 -29.03 -20.40 -6.75
N THR A 41 -28.65 -21.06 -7.86
CA THR A 41 -29.03 -20.72 -9.25
C THR A 41 -30.03 -21.72 -9.84
N ASP A 42 -30.62 -21.36 -10.99
CA ASP A 42 -31.61 -22.14 -11.73
C ASP A 42 -30.96 -23.04 -12.81
N PRO A 43 -30.89 -24.37 -12.58
CA PRO A 43 -30.24 -25.35 -13.46
C PRO A 43 -31.01 -25.67 -14.75
N THR A 44 -32.03 -24.88 -15.05
CA THR A 44 -32.84 -25.02 -16.26
C THR A 44 -32.89 -23.72 -17.05
N ASN A 45 -32.16 -22.70 -16.61
CA ASN A 45 -32.13 -21.38 -17.20
C ASN A 45 -30.68 -20.97 -17.50
N PRO A 46 -30.24 -21.06 -18.75
CA PRO A 46 -28.83 -20.82 -19.11
C PRO A 46 -28.36 -19.37 -18.91
N TRP A 47 -29.25 -18.47 -18.50
CA TRP A 47 -28.95 -17.07 -18.16
C TRP A 47 -28.87 -16.80 -16.66
N ASP A 48 -29.16 -17.77 -15.79
CA ASP A 48 -28.94 -17.65 -14.36
C ASP A 48 -27.75 -18.53 -13.98
N PRO A 49 -26.59 -17.95 -13.59
CA PRO A 49 -26.44 -16.64 -12.97
C PRO A 49 -26.00 -15.50 -13.90
N GLY A 50 -25.91 -15.76 -15.20
CA GLY A 50 -25.45 -14.80 -16.20
C GLY A 50 -23.96 -14.98 -16.49
N ALA A 51 -23.20 -13.89 -16.55
CA ALA A 51 -21.74 -13.98 -16.68
C ALA A 51 -21.11 -14.16 -15.29
N TYR A 52 -20.35 -15.22 -15.09
CA TYR A 52 -19.77 -15.54 -13.78
C TYR A 52 -18.37 -16.13 -13.86
N VAL A 53 -17.67 -16.09 -12.73
CA VAL A 53 -16.40 -16.79 -12.52
C VAL A 53 -16.44 -17.49 -11.17
N GLU A 54 -16.08 -18.77 -11.14
CA GLU A 54 -15.78 -19.44 -9.88
C GLU A 54 -14.42 -18.96 -9.36
N TYR A 55 -14.40 -18.44 -8.14
CA TYR A 55 -13.17 -17.99 -7.51
C TYR A 55 -12.21 -19.16 -7.28
N GLN A 56 -10.93 -18.95 -7.59
CA GLN A 56 -9.87 -19.89 -7.30
C GLN A 56 -8.82 -19.22 -6.41
N SER A 57 -8.30 -19.96 -5.43
CA SER A 57 -7.33 -19.43 -4.46
C SER A 57 -6.01 -18.96 -5.08
N ASN A 58 -5.66 -19.46 -6.27
CA ASN A 58 -4.51 -18.97 -7.03
C ASN A 58 -4.73 -17.56 -7.61
N PHE A 59 -5.94 -17.00 -7.57
CA PHE A 59 -6.18 -15.61 -7.97
C PHE A 59 -5.55 -14.64 -6.96
N GLN A 60 -5.46 -15.02 -5.69
CA GLN A 60 -4.88 -14.20 -4.61
C GLN A 60 -5.48 -12.79 -4.58
N THR A 61 -6.81 -12.73 -4.65
CA THR A 61 -7.64 -11.51 -4.64
C THR A 61 -8.89 -11.66 -3.75
N ARG A 62 -8.90 -12.57 -2.77
CA ARG A 62 -10.08 -12.87 -1.95
C ARG A 62 -10.56 -11.64 -1.17
N GLU A 63 -9.62 -10.87 -0.63
CA GLU A 63 -9.88 -9.75 0.28
C GLU A 63 -10.63 -8.58 -0.37
N TYR A 64 -10.65 -8.51 -1.72
CA TYR A 64 -11.46 -7.54 -2.45
C TYR A 64 -12.98 -7.82 -2.36
N TYR A 65 -13.37 -8.97 -1.79
CA TYR A 65 -14.74 -9.47 -1.76
C TYR A 65 -15.30 -9.67 -0.35
N HIS A 66 -16.62 -9.47 -0.20
CA HIS A 66 -17.35 -9.73 1.05
C HIS A 66 -18.79 -10.24 0.79
N PRO A 67 -19.38 -11.10 1.65
CA PRO A 67 -20.66 -11.78 1.37
C PRO A 67 -21.92 -10.95 1.62
N THR A 68 -21.82 -9.88 2.41
CA THR A 68 -23.01 -9.15 2.87
C THR A 68 -23.29 -7.89 2.06
N ASN A 69 -24.47 -7.87 1.42
CA ASN A 69 -25.18 -6.66 1.02
C ASN A 69 -26.38 -6.39 1.96
N ASN A 70 -26.45 -7.02 3.13
CA ASN A 70 -27.54 -6.80 4.08
C ASN A 70 -27.08 -5.83 5.18
N ALA A 71 -27.59 -4.60 5.09
CA ALA A 71 -27.40 -3.44 5.97
C ALA A 71 -26.15 -2.56 5.73
N GLY A 72 -25.95 -2.09 4.49
CA GLY A 72 -25.27 -0.80 4.26
C GLY A 72 -23.76 -0.83 4.00
N ASP A 73 -23.12 -2.00 3.98
CA ASP A 73 -21.73 -2.12 3.58
C ASP A 73 -21.63 -2.33 2.06
N TYR A 74 -21.52 -1.21 1.32
CA TYR A 74 -21.25 -1.18 -0.12
C TYR A 74 -19.76 -0.98 -0.41
N SER A 75 -18.91 -1.15 0.61
CA SER A 75 -17.51 -0.80 0.52
C SER A 75 -16.68 -1.85 -0.22
N TYR A 76 -17.16 -3.09 -0.38
CA TYR A 76 -16.44 -4.19 -1.05
C TYR A 76 -17.15 -4.69 -2.32
N LEU A 77 -16.42 -5.44 -3.15
CA LEU A 77 -17.05 -6.21 -4.23
C LEU A 77 -17.83 -7.39 -3.62
N LYS A 78 -18.87 -7.83 -4.31
CA LYS A 78 -19.72 -8.91 -3.83
C LYS A 78 -19.25 -10.26 -4.38
N TRP A 79 -19.26 -11.26 -3.51
CA TRP A 79 -19.20 -12.67 -3.89
C TRP A 79 -20.44 -13.43 -3.38
N TYR A 80 -20.66 -14.64 -3.89
CA TYR A 80 -21.71 -15.54 -3.43
C TYR A 80 -21.06 -16.80 -2.88
N GLU A 81 -20.97 -16.87 -1.55
CA GLU A 81 -20.31 -17.94 -0.80
C GLU A 81 -21.30 -19.07 -0.47
N ASN A 82 -20.88 -20.32 -0.68
CA ASN A 82 -21.53 -21.48 -0.07
C ASN A 82 -20.48 -22.56 0.25
N GLY A 83 -20.22 -22.74 1.55
CA GLY A 83 -19.05 -23.50 2.01
C GLY A 83 -17.76 -22.79 1.58
N ASP A 84 -16.79 -23.54 1.08
CA ASP A 84 -15.50 -23.01 0.64
C ASP A 84 -15.48 -22.60 -0.85
N ARG A 85 -16.65 -22.54 -1.52
CA ARG A 85 -16.78 -22.16 -2.93
C ARG A 85 -17.44 -20.78 -3.04
N TYR A 86 -16.88 -19.94 -3.90
CA TYR A 86 -17.33 -18.57 -4.11
C TYR A 86 -17.57 -18.33 -5.59
N LEU A 87 -18.73 -17.79 -5.88
CA LEU A 87 -19.12 -17.44 -7.24
C LEU A 87 -19.12 -15.91 -7.40
N LEU A 88 -18.42 -15.42 -8.41
CA LEU A 88 -18.26 -14.00 -8.70
C LEU A 88 -19.18 -13.62 -9.85
N ARG A 89 -20.19 -12.79 -9.57
CA ARG A 89 -21.19 -12.33 -10.56
C ARG A 89 -21.17 -10.81 -10.76
N ASP A 90 -20.65 -10.07 -9.79
CA ASP A 90 -20.68 -8.60 -9.79
C ASP A 90 -19.40 -8.01 -10.41
N ALA A 91 -18.23 -8.62 -10.15
CA ALA A 91 -16.95 -8.27 -10.75
C ALA A 91 -15.89 -9.35 -10.48
N LEU A 92 -14.88 -9.42 -11.35
CA LEU A 92 -13.67 -10.21 -11.18
C LEU A 92 -12.47 -9.31 -10.91
N VAL A 93 -11.67 -9.58 -9.87
CA VAL A 93 -10.34 -9.00 -9.66
C VAL A 93 -9.33 -10.12 -9.87
N VAL A 94 -8.41 -9.92 -10.81
CA VAL A 94 -7.35 -10.87 -11.15
C VAL A 94 -6.02 -10.17 -11.31
N ARG A 95 -4.95 -10.92 -11.10
CA ARG A 95 -3.58 -10.45 -11.29
C ARG A 95 -3.10 -10.77 -12.70
N ARG A 96 -2.13 -10.02 -13.23
CA ARG A 96 -1.45 -10.40 -14.48
C ARG A 96 -0.91 -11.83 -14.41
N GLY A 97 -0.95 -12.52 -15.55
CA GLY A 97 -0.58 -13.93 -15.64
C GLY A 97 -1.66 -14.91 -15.17
N THR A 98 -2.81 -14.43 -14.69
CA THR A 98 -3.93 -15.30 -14.31
C THR A 98 -4.67 -15.81 -15.55
N THR A 99 -4.99 -17.10 -15.54
CA THR A 99 -5.97 -17.71 -16.43
C THR A 99 -7.19 -18.11 -15.61
N PHE A 100 -8.38 -17.77 -16.09
CA PHE A 100 -9.65 -18.08 -15.44
C PHE A 100 -10.69 -18.54 -16.46
N THR A 101 -11.75 -19.15 -15.98
CA THR A 101 -12.90 -19.56 -16.81
C THR A 101 -14.05 -18.60 -16.55
N LEU A 102 -14.54 -17.97 -17.61
CA LEU A 102 -15.79 -17.22 -17.62
C LEU A 102 -16.90 -18.17 -18.07
N GLY A 103 -17.89 -18.40 -17.22
CA GLY A 103 -19.08 -19.17 -17.57
C GLY A 103 -20.23 -18.28 -18.04
N GLY A 104 -21.28 -18.92 -18.54
CA GLY A 104 -22.48 -18.30 -19.08
C GLY A 104 -23.09 -19.10 -20.24
N PRO A 105 -24.20 -18.62 -20.82
CA PRO A 105 -25.06 -19.43 -21.67
C PRO A 105 -24.35 -20.04 -22.89
N ALA A 106 -24.60 -21.32 -23.15
CA ALA A 106 -24.16 -21.99 -24.36
C ALA A 106 -24.56 -21.23 -25.63
N GLY A 107 -23.62 -21.09 -26.56
CA GLY A 107 -23.84 -20.41 -27.84
C GLY A 107 -23.87 -18.88 -27.76
N ALA A 108 -23.61 -18.28 -26.58
CA ALA A 108 -23.40 -16.85 -26.49
C ALA A 108 -22.12 -16.39 -27.21
N THR A 109 -22.14 -15.16 -27.71
CA THR A 109 -20.93 -14.51 -28.20
C THR A 109 -20.32 -13.68 -27.08
N LEU A 110 -19.04 -13.91 -26.77
CA LEU A 110 -18.26 -13.10 -25.85
C LEU A 110 -17.57 -11.94 -26.57
N THR A 111 -17.74 -10.73 -26.06
CA THR A 111 -16.89 -9.57 -26.36
C THR A 111 -16.19 -9.10 -25.09
N ILE A 112 -14.94 -8.61 -25.22
CA ILE A 112 -14.20 -8.01 -24.12
C ILE A 112 -13.88 -6.57 -24.52
N ASP A 113 -14.57 -5.63 -23.87
CA ASP A 113 -14.33 -4.20 -24.06
C ASP A 113 -13.24 -3.72 -23.11
N LYS A 114 -12.41 -2.80 -23.60
CA LYS A 114 -11.36 -2.14 -22.83
C LYS A 114 -11.86 -0.77 -22.38
N TYR A 115 -11.59 -0.41 -21.12
CA TYR A 115 -11.84 0.94 -20.63
C TYR A 115 -10.91 1.96 -21.30
N ASN A 116 -9.64 1.59 -21.51
CA ASN A 116 -8.62 2.39 -22.17
C ASN A 116 -8.12 1.67 -23.43
N PRO A 117 -8.11 2.32 -24.62
CA PRO A 117 -7.63 1.70 -25.87
C PRO A 117 -6.15 1.24 -25.83
N LEU A 118 -5.34 1.75 -24.89
CA LEU A 118 -3.96 1.31 -24.68
C LEU A 118 -3.85 -0.04 -23.97
N GLN A 119 -4.95 -0.58 -23.43
CA GLN A 119 -4.92 -1.89 -22.79
C GLN A 119 -4.60 -3.00 -23.80
N THR A 120 -3.83 -4.00 -23.38
CA THR A 120 -3.59 -5.23 -24.12
C THR A 120 -4.86 -6.05 -24.23
N ASP A 121 -5.04 -6.78 -25.33
CA ASP A 121 -6.15 -7.73 -25.43
C ASP A 121 -5.97 -8.89 -24.44
N LEU A 122 -7.09 -9.36 -23.88
CA LEU A 122 -7.12 -10.63 -23.15
C LEU A 122 -7.19 -11.78 -24.16
N THR A 123 -6.46 -12.86 -23.89
CA THR A 123 -6.50 -14.04 -24.77
C THR A 123 -7.72 -14.88 -24.40
N VAL A 124 -8.59 -15.14 -25.38
CA VAL A 124 -9.85 -15.88 -25.18
C VAL A 124 -9.81 -17.18 -25.98
N THR A 125 -10.14 -18.29 -25.32
CA THR A 125 -10.38 -19.59 -25.95
C THR A 125 -11.74 -20.12 -25.50
N GLU A 126 -12.66 -20.32 -26.44
CA GLU A 126 -13.99 -20.86 -26.16
C GLU A 126 -13.92 -22.36 -25.84
N ASN A 127 -14.64 -22.79 -24.80
CA ASN A 127 -14.80 -24.20 -24.46
C ASN A 127 -16.13 -24.73 -25.02
N VAL A 128 -16.08 -25.17 -26.27
CA VAL A 128 -17.27 -25.62 -27.03
C VAL A 128 -17.99 -26.83 -26.40
N CYS A 129 -17.34 -27.59 -25.50
CA CYS A 129 -17.90 -28.83 -24.95
C CYS A 129 -18.55 -28.69 -23.57
N GLN A 130 -18.30 -27.59 -22.85
CA GLN A 130 -18.76 -27.40 -21.46
C GLN A 130 -19.37 -26.01 -21.23
N GLY A 131 -19.60 -25.23 -22.30
CA GLY A 131 -19.91 -23.82 -22.16
C GLY A 131 -18.72 -22.98 -21.68
N GLY A 132 -18.84 -21.67 -21.83
CA GLY A 132 -17.85 -20.71 -21.30
C GLY A 132 -16.57 -20.51 -22.11
N TRP A 133 -15.69 -19.67 -21.55
CA TRP A 133 -14.45 -19.20 -22.16
C TRP A 133 -13.30 -19.25 -21.17
N GLN A 134 -12.19 -19.85 -21.57
CA GLN A 134 -10.92 -19.68 -20.89
C GLN A 134 -10.30 -18.34 -21.30
N ILE A 135 -10.09 -17.46 -20.34
CA ILE A 135 -9.52 -16.13 -20.53
C ILE A 135 -8.17 -16.07 -19.83
N SER A 136 -7.14 -15.64 -20.54
CA SER A 136 -5.77 -15.48 -20.00
C SER A 136 -5.31 -14.04 -20.07
N VAL A 137 -4.80 -13.54 -18.95
CA VAL A 137 -4.17 -12.23 -18.83
C VAL A 137 -2.67 -12.39 -19.07
N ASP A 138 -2.12 -11.68 -20.05
CA ASP A 138 -0.68 -11.72 -20.33
C ASP A 138 0.14 -11.22 -19.10
N PRO A 139 1.14 -11.97 -18.60
CA PRO A 139 2.04 -11.51 -17.55
C PRO A 139 2.74 -10.17 -17.86
N ALA A 140 3.01 -9.89 -19.14
CA ALA A 140 3.60 -8.62 -19.61
C ALA A 140 2.54 -7.62 -20.10
N GLY A 141 1.26 -7.97 -19.99
CA GLY A 141 0.12 -7.15 -20.39
C GLY A 141 -0.06 -5.91 -19.53
N THR A 142 -0.99 -5.06 -19.95
CA THR A 142 -1.41 -3.88 -19.18
C THR A 142 -2.44 -4.24 -18.12
N VAL A 143 -2.40 -3.53 -17.01
CA VAL A 143 -3.46 -3.53 -15.98
C VAL A 143 -4.61 -2.61 -16.38
N GLY A 144 -5.76 -2.74 -15.72
CA GLY A 144 -6.91 -1.87 -15.93
C GLY A 144 -8.26 -2.57 -15.94
N ILE A 145 -9.28 -1.82 -16.38
CA ILE A 145 -10.68 -2.25 -16.40
C ILE A 145 -11.01 -2.85 -17.77
N TYR A 146 -11.62 -4.04 -17.75
CA TYR A 146 -12.22 -4.67 -18.90
C TYR A 146 -13.69 -4.98 -18.58
N THR A 147 -14.52 -5.15 -19.60
CA THR A 147 -15.89 -5.61 -19.45
C THR A 147 -16.10 -6.79 -20.39
N ALA A 148 -16.31 -7.99 -19.82
CA ALA A 148 -16.79 -9.12 -20.59
C ALA A 148 -18.31 -8.98 -20.79
N THR A 149 -18.78 -9.12 -22.03
CA THR A 149 -20.20 -9.09 -22.36
C THR A 149 -20.57 -10.32 -23.17
N LEU A 150 -21.54 -11.07 -22.68
CA LEU A 150 -22.12 -12.24 -23.32
C LEU A 150 -23.42 -11.82 -24.02
N THR A 151 -23.65 -12.29 -25.25
CA THR A 151 -24.85 -11.93 -26.03
C THR A 151 -25.44 -13.12 -26.79
N ILE A 152 -26.77 -13.26 -26.75
CA ILE A 152 -27.55 -14.11 -27.68
C ILE A 152 -28.79 -13.31 -28.11
N GLY A 153 -28.90 -13.00 -29.40
CA GLY A 153 -30.04 -12.23 -29.90
C GLY A 153 -30.15 -10.85 -29.25
N SER A 154 -31.19 -10.64 -28.44
CA SER A 154 -31.40 -9.40 -27.65
C SER A 154 -30.96 -9.48 -26.20
N ASP A 155 -30.63 -10.68 -25.71
CA ASP A 155 -30.28 -10.92 -24.32
C ASP A 155 -28.78 -10.73 -24.11
N SER A 156 -28.40 -10.15 -22.96
CA SER A 156 -27.02 -9.84 -22.64
C SER A 156 -26.74 -9.87 -21.14
N ALA A 157 -25.54 -10.34 -20.76
CA ALA A 157 -24.99 -10.24 -19.41
C ALA A 157 -23.56 -9.69 -19.47
N SER A 158 -23.16 -8.89 -18.48
CA SER A 158 -21.81 -8.31 -18.43
C SER A 158 -21.16 -8.50 -17.07
N LEU A 159 -19.85 -8.74 -17.08
CA LEU A 159 -19.01 -8.87 -15.91
C LEU A 159 -17.79 -7.94 -16.03
N PRO A 160 -17.64 -6.94 -15.14
CA PRO A 160 -16.40 -6.18 -15.03
C PRO A 160 -15.23 -7.09 -14.63
N ILE A 161 -14.10 -6.93 -15.29
CA ILE A 161 -12.85 -7.62 -14.99
C ILE A 161 -11.80 -6.55 -14.69
N TYR A 162 -11.27 -6.58 -13.48
CA TYR A 162 -10.26 -5.68 -12.97
C TYR A 162 -8.92 -6.41 -12.92
N VAL A 163 -8.01 -6.03 -13.81
CA VAL A 163 -6.66 -6.59 -13.86
C VAL A 163 -5.73 -5.69 -13.06
N ILE A 164 -5.08 -6.24 -12.05
CA ILE A 164 -4.04 -5.60 -11.22
C ILE A 164 -2.69 -6.29 -11.39
N PHE A 165 -1.63 -5.74 -10.80
CA PHE A 165 -0.30 -6.34 -10.88
C PHE A 165 -0.21 -7.67 -10.10
N GLU A 166 0.64 -8.56 -10.61
CA GLU A 166 1.09 -9.79 -9.97
C GLU A 166 1.78 -9.50 -8.63
N LEU A 167 1.67 -10.44 -7.69
CA LEU A 167 2.45 -10.37 -6.47
C LEU A 167 3.94 -10.51 -6.79
N PRO A 168 4.83 -9.73 -6.15
CA PRO A 168 6.24 -9.84 -6.40
C PRO A 168 6.76 -11.19 -5.89
N THR A 169 7.64 -11.83 -6.67
CA THR A 169 8.34 -13.04 -6.23
C THR A 169 9.61 -12.64 -5.48
N PRO A 170 9.77 -12.98 -4.19
CA PRO A 170 10.99 -12.69 -3.45
C PRO A 170 12.23 -13.25 -4.16
N PRO A 171 13.27 -12.44 -4.44
CA PRO A 171 14.47 -12.90 -5.15
C PRO A 171 15.41 -13.75 -4.27
N GLY A 172 15.03 -14.02 -3.00
CA GLY A 172 15.81 -14.76 -2.02
C GLY A 172 16.67 -13.85 -1.13
N SER A 173 17.47 -14.47 -0.27
CA SER A 173 18.36 -13.74 0.65
C SER A 173 19.38 -12.89 -0.11
N GLY A 174 19.60 -11.66 0.33
CA GLY A 174 20.57 -10.75 -0.25
C GLY A 174 20.05 -9.33 -0.18
N THR A 175 20.69 -8.46 -0.95
CA THR A 175 20.27 -7.08 -1.12
C THR A 175 19.89 -6.83 -2.57
N ASP A 176 19.06 -5.83 -2.78
CA ASP A 176 18.79 -5.28 -4.10
C ASP A 176 20.05 -4.55 -4.63
N PRO A 177 20.02 -4.01 -5.87
CA PRO A 177 21.14 -3.24 -6.41
C PRO A 177 21.54 -2.00 -5.60
N ASN A 178 20.74 -1.59 -4.61
CA ASN A 178 20.95 -0.42 -3.75
C ASN A 178 21.54 -0.79 -2.39
N GLY A 179 21.70 -2.08 -2.10
CA GLY A 179 22.15 -2.54 -0.79
C GLY A 179 21.02 -2.65 0.25
N ILE A 180 19.75 -2.47 -0.15
CA ILE A 180 18.58 -2.69 0.73
C ILE A 180 18.31 -4.19 0.77
N PRO A 181 18.02 -4.79 1.93
CA PRO A 181 17.54 -6.17 1.99
C PRO A 181 16.43 -6.44 0.96
N ASN A 182 16.60 -7.51 0.20
CA ASN A 182 15.56 -7.99 -0.71
C ASN A 182 14.29 -8.29 0.09
N ILE A 183 13.13 -8.06 -0.54
CA ILE A 183 11.86 -8.47 0.05
C ILE A 183 11.83 -9.97 0.34
N THR A 184 11.11 -10.34 1.39
CA THR A 184 10.80 -11.70 1.79
C THR A 184 9.32 -12.01 1.55
N GLN A 185 8.93 -13.26 1.71
CA GLN A 185 7.50 -13.60 1.69
C GLN A 185 6.75 -12.91 2.84
N ASN A 186 7.41 -12.71 4.00
CA ASN A 186 6.81 -12.00 5.12
C ASN A 186 6.53 -10.53 4.76
N ASP A 187 7.37 -9.89 3.95
CA ASP A 187 7.09 -8.53 3.47
C ASP A 187 5.83 -8.50 2.60
N VAL A 188 5.63 -9.51 1.74
CA VAL A 188 4.42 -9.63 0.93
C VAL A 188 3.19 -9.82 1.82
N THR A 189 3.26 -10.72 2.81
CA THR A 189 2.11 -10.99 3.70
C THR A 189 1.82 -9.84 4.67
N SER A 190 2.82 -9.12 5.15
CA SER A 190 2.62 -8.04 6.13
C SER A 190 2.27 -6.69 5.50
N PHE A 191 2.51 -6.50 4.19
CA PHE A 191 2.37 -5.21 3.53
C PHE A 191 1.61 -5.22 2.20
N LEU A 192 1.18 -6.36 1.66
CA LEU A 192 0.51 -6.37 0.35
C LEU A 192 -0.68 -7.33 0.22
N TYR A 193 -0.57 -8.56 0.72
CA TYR A 193 -1.65 -9.53 0.58
C TYR A 193 -1.53 -10.70 1.56
N ASN A 194 -2.59 -10.93 2.33
CA ASN A 194 -2.71 -12.04 3.26
C ASN A 194 -4.15 -12.54 3.39
N ASP A 195 -4.43 -13.73 2.85
CA ASP A 195 -5.76 -14.35 2.92
C ASP A 195 -6.25 -14.73 4.34
N ASP A 196 -5.46 -14.48 5.39
CA ASP A 196 -5.86 -14.72 6.78
C ASP A 196 -6.66 -13.53 7.34
N PRO A 197 -7.99 -13.66 7.50
CA PRO A 197 -8.84 -12.56 7.98
C PRO A 197 -8.56 -12.16 9.44
N THR A 198 -7.69 -12.88 10.15
CA THR A 198 -7.26 -12.54 11.51
C THR A 198 -5.96 -11.72 11.55
N ASP A 199 -5.25 -11.63 10.43
CA ASP A 199 -3.99 -10.87 10.29
C ASP A 199 -4.12 -9.81 9.20
N VAL A 200 -4.76 -8.70 9.56
CA VAL A 200 -5.05 -7.52 8.71
C VAL A 200 -3.89 -6.51 8.67
N ARG A 201 -2.64 -6.99 8.82
CA ARG A 201 -1.46 -6.12 8.79
C ARG A 201 -1.24 -5.50 7.41
N ASP A 202 -1.42 -6.27 6.35
CA ASP A 202 -1.37 -5.76 4.99
C ASP A 202 -2.39 -4.65 4.72
N GLU A 203 -3.57 -4.66 5.35
CA GLU A 203 -4.58 -3.59 5.28
C GLU A 203 -4.17 -2.29 6.00
N THR A 204 -3.07 -2.30 6.76
CA THR A 204 -2.63 -1.17 7.58
C THR A 204 -1.27 -0.64 7.12
N SER A 205 -1.20 0.67 6.97
CA SER A 205 0.06 1.39 6.76
C SER A 205 0.62 1.85 8.11
N VAL A 206 1.90 1.58 8.38
CA VAL A 206 2.56 1.95 9.64
C VAL A 206 3.47 3.14 9.39
N TRP A 207 3.07 4.31 9.88
CA TRP A 207 3.85 5.55 9.79
C TRP A 207 4.29 6.00 11.18
N TYR A 208 5.21 6.98 11.25
CA TYR A 208 5.79 7.42 12.52
C TYR A 208 5.47 8.87 12.79
N ARG A 209 4.84 9.14 13.92
CA ARG A 209 4.78 10.49 14.48
C ARG A 209 6.03 10.74 15.30
N ILE A 210 6.69 11.89 15.13
CA ILE A 210 7.92 12.18 15.86
C ILE A 210 7.80 13.36 16.80
N ARG A 211 8.70 13.35 17.78
CA ARG A 211 8.95 14.48 18.66
C ARG A 211 10.43 14.61 18.94
N GLU A 212 10.91 15.84 18.82
CA GLU A 212 12.30 16.19 19.03
C GLU A 212 12.48 17.10 20.25
N TRP A 213 13.61 16.93 20.94
CA TRP A 213 14.05 17.83 22.01
C TRP A 213 15.50 18.22 21.83
N LYS A 214 15.75 19.54 21.83
CA LYS A 214 17.10 20.09 21.77
C LYS A 214 17.78 20.10 23.14
N TYR A 215 19.08 19.86 23.17
CA TYR A 215 19.92 19.97 24.36
C TYR A 215 21.33 20.45 24.00
N TYR A 216 22.00 21.15 24.92
CA TYR A 216 23.34 21.69 24.67
C TYR A 216 24.41 20.81 25.30
N TYR A 217 25.49 20.56 24.56
CA TYR A 217 26.69 19.87 25.06
C TYR A 217 27.95 20.60 24.59
N THR A 218 28.16 21.79 25.15
CA THR A 218 29.19 22.74 24.67
C THR A 218 30.61 22.24 24.92
N CYS A 219 31.54 22.66 24.07
CA CYS A 219 32.95 22.34 24.22
C CYS A 219 33.60 23.08 25.39
N ALA A 220 33.06 24.23 25.78
CA ALA A 220 33.49 24.94 26.97
C ALA A 220 33.22 24.13 28.26
N ASP A 221 32.08 23.45 28.33
CA ASP A 221 31.66 22.68 29.51
C ASP A 221 32.27 21.26 29.53
N HIS A 222 32.64 20.72 28.37
CA HIS A 222 33.11 19.34 28.22
C HIS A 222 34.46 19.24 27.49
N PRO A 223 35.53 19.87 28.02
CA PRO A 223 36.82 19.90 27.34
C PRO A 223 37.41 18.49 27.16
N GLY A 224 37.83 18.18 25.93
CA GLY A 224 38.46 16.91 25.59
C GLY A 224 37.50 15.74 25.35
N GLN A 225 36.20 16.00 25.27
CA GLN A 225 35.18 15.03 24.86
C GLN A 225 34.56 15.46 23.52
N PRO A 226 33.91 14.56 22.77
CA PRO A 226 33.14 14.95 21.61
C PRO A 226 32.02 15.94 21.98
N CYS A 227 32.04 17.14 21.42
CA CYS A 227 31.21 18.29 21.80
C CYS A 227 31.02 19.24 20.62
N ASP A 228 30.00 20.10 20.73
CA ASP A 228 29.81 21.24 19.84
C ASP A 228 29.11 22.38 20.60
N ASP A 229 29.41 23.62 20.22
CA ASP A 229 28.79 24.81 20.81
C ASP A 229 27.37 25.04 20.25
N GLU A 230 27.02 24.42 19.12
CA GLU A 230 25.64 24.28 18.65
C GLU A 230 24.92 23.13 19.39
N PRO A 231 23.61 23.23 19.64
CA PRO A 231 22.87 22.16 20.30
C PRO A 231 22.81 20.84 19.51
N TYR A 232 22.49 19.77 20.23
CA TYR A 232 22.13 18.45 19.72
C TYR A 232 20.63 18.23 19.93
N HIS A 233 20.08 17.14 19.40
CA HIS A 233 18.69 16.78 19.64
C HIS A 233 18.50 15.28 19.88
N ILE A 234 17.39 14.97 20.53
CA ILE A 234 16.90 13.61 20.71
C ILE A 234 15.57 13.50 19.98
N THR A 235 15.47 12.55 19.07
CA THR A 235 14.25 12.20 18.36
C THR A 235 13.62 10.97 19.01
N ARG A 236 12.30 11.04 19.25
CA ARG A 236 11.48 9.87 19.55
C ARG A 236 10.38 9.73 18.53
N GLY A 237 10.22 8.53 17.99
CA GLY A 237 9.10 8.20 17.13
C GLY A 237 8.13 7.22 17.74
N TYR A 238 6.87 7.36 17.31
CA TYR A 238 5.74 6.58 17.75
C TYR A 238 4.99 6.05 16.52
N ALA A 239 4.92 4.73 16.38
CA ALA A 239 4.24 4.07 15.29
C ALA A 239 2.72 4.30 15.38
N GLN A 240 2.13 4.70 14.26
CA GLN A 240 0.70 4.92 14.09
C GLN A 240 0.21 4.06 12.92
N GLY A 241 -0.93 3.42 13.13
CA GLY A 241 -1.60 2.62 12.11
C GLY A 241 -2.58 3.48 11.34
N PHE A 242 -2.53 3.38 10.02
CA PHE A 242 -3.47 4.01 9.10
C PHE A 242 -4.20 2.92 8.30
N ALA A 243 -5.53 2.89 8.37
CA ALA A 243 -6.31 1.94 7.59
C ALA A 243 -6.34 2.36 6.11
N THR A 244 -5.74 1.53 5.25
CA THR A 244 -5.50 1.87 3.84
C THR A 244 -6.71 1.71 2.95
N ASP A 245 -7.70 0.93 3.36
CA ASP A 245 -8.89 0.60 2.58
C ASP A 245 -8.57 0.01 1.18
N GLN A 246 -7.37 -0.53 0.98
CA GLN A 246 -6.85 -0.94 -0.33
C GLN A 246 -7.71 -1.98 -1.07
N TYR A 247 -8.46 -2.81 -0.35
CA TYR A 247 -9.36 -3.82 -0.90
C TYR A 247 -10.79 -3.33 -1.12
N LYS A 248 -11.13 -2.14 -0.61
CA LYS A 248 -12.46 -1.57 -0.77
C LYS A 248 -12.64 -1.03 -2.19
N LYS A 249 -13.85 -1.20 -2.71
CA LYS A 249 -14.30 -0.75 -4.03
C LYS A 249 -14.01 0.72 -4.29
N HIS A 250 -14.23 1.59 -3.31
CA HIS A 250 -14.02 3.03 -3.48
C HIS A 250 -12.54 3.40 -3.67
N ILE A 251 -11.60 2.55 -3.25
CA ILE A 251 -10.16 2.73 -3.53
C ILE A 251 -9.80 2.05 -4.83
N LEU A 252 -10.11 0.76 -4.98
CA LEU A 252 -9.74 0.01 -6.17
C LEU A 252 -10.42 0.55 -7.44
N VAL A 253 -11.75 0.59 -7.45
CA VAL A 253 -12.56 0.81 -8.66
C VAL A 253 -12.69 2.29 -8.99
N ASP A 254 -12.93 3.13 -7.98
CA ASP A 254 -13.25 4.53 -8.22
C ASP A 254 -11.99 5.41 -8.36
N LEU A 255 -10.85 4.98 -7.81
CA LEU A 255 -9.60 5.77 -7.80
C LEU A 255 -8.46 5.07 -8.53
N VAL A 256 -8.02 3.90 -8.06
CA VAL A 256 -6.78 3.24 -8.49
C VAL A 256 -6.84 2.77 -9.94
N LEU A 257 -7.87 1.99 -10.31
CA LEU A 257 -8.00 1.44 -11.66
C LEU A 257 -8.10 2.51 -12.76
N PRO A 258 -8.85 3.62 -12.59
CA PRO A 258 -8.83 4.74 -13.53
C PRO A 258 -7.43 5.34 -13.75
N PHE A 259 -6.60 5.43 -12.72
CA PHE A 259 -5.24 5.99 -12.84
C PHE A 259 -4.27 5.08 -13.60
N ILE A 260 -4.42 3.76 -13.48
CA ILE A 260 -3.45 2.79 -14.03
C ILE A 260 -3.92 2.04 -15.27
N SER A 261 -5.18 2.20 -15.69
CA SER A 261 -5.72 1.48 -16.85
C SER A 261 -4.93 1.77 -18.13
N GLY A 262 -4.38 0.72 -18.75
CA GLY A 262 -3.55 0.82 -19.95
C GLY A 262 -2.04 0.93 -19.66
N VAL A 263 -1.62 0.81 -18.39
CA VAL A 263 -0.21 0.80 -18.00
C VAL A 263 0.30 -0.65 -17.88
N ASN A 264 1.52 -0.92 -18.35
CA ASN A 264 2.15 -2.26 -18.28
C ASN A 264 3.36 -2.35 -17.35
N SER A 265 3.86 -1.22 -16.82
CA SER A 265 4.99 -1.19 -15.90
C SER A 265 4.53 -0.74 -14.51
N GLN A 266 4.99 -1.41 -13.46
CA GLN A 266 4.74 -0.97 -12.08
C GLN A 266 5.34 0.44 -11.84
N TYR A 267 6.45 0.77 -12.51
CA TYR A 267 7.07 2.09 -12.49
C TYR A 267 6.10 3.19 -12.93
N ASP A 268 5.50 3.05 -14.12
CA ASP A 268 4.55 4.05 -14.63
C ASP A 268 3.26 4.08 -13.83
N ALA A 269 2.84 2.92 -13.30
CA ALA A 269 1.68 2.85 -12.43
C ALA A 269 1.89 3.63 -11.14
N VAL A 270 3.01 3.42 -10.43
CA VAL A 270 3.33 4.20 -9.21
C VAL A 270 3.43 5.69 -9.53
N ARG A 271 4.00 6.08 -10.67
CA ARG A 271 4.02 7.48 -11.10
C ARG A 271 2.62 8.05 -11.32
N ALA A 272 1.72 7.28 -11.93
CA ALA A 272 0.32 7.68 -12.12
C ALA A 272 -0.43 7.76 -10.78
N LEU A 273 -0.22 6.79 -9.88
CA LEU A 273 -0.81 6.75 -8.55
C LEU A 273 -0.29 7.86 -7.63
N SER A 274 0.98 8.23 -7.74
CA SER A 274 1.57 9.38 -7.03
C SER A 274 0.87 10.69 -7.43
N ASN A 275 0.65 10.92 -8.73
CA ASN A 275 -0.14 12.08 -9.17
C ASN A 275 -1.63 11.95 -8.77
N GLY A 276 -2.17 10.74 -8.74
CA GLY A 276 -3.53 10.48 -8.27
C GLY A 276 -3.70 10.78 -6.79
N ALA A 277 -2.74 10.41 -5.95
CA ALA A 277 -2.77 10.70 -4.52
C ALA A 277 -2.68 12.21 -4.25
N ASP A 278 -1.77 12.93 -4.93
CA ASP A 278 -1.69 14.41 -4.90
C ASP A 278 -3.05 15.03 -5.28
N ARG A 279 -3.67 14.50 -6.34
CA ARG A 279 -4.97 14.96 -6.83
C ARG A 279 -6.12 14.80 -5.84
N GLU A 280 -6.11 13.70 -5.08
CA GLU A 280 -7.19 13.33 -4.17
C GLU A 280 -6.97 13.84 -2.74
N VAL A 281 -5.77 14.33 -2.39
CA VAL A 281 -5.43 14.76 -1.04
C VAL A 281 -4.92 16.20 -1.04
N ARG A 282 -5.77 17.11 -0.56
CA ARG A 282 -5.37 18.48 -0.27
C ARG A 282 -4.24 18.52 0.75
N VAL A 283 -3.10 19.12 0.42
CA VAL A 283 -1.99 19.34 1.35
C VAL A 283 -2.28 20.58 2.20
N ASN A 284 -2.83 20.35 3.38
CA ASN A 284 -3.14 21.40 4.35
C ASN A 284 -2.81 20.82 5.73
N TYR A 285 -1.85 21.43 6.45
CA TYR A 285 -1.30 20.90 7.71
C TYR A 285 -2.29 21.01 8.90
N ASP A 286 -3.57 20.75 8.66
CA ASP A 286 -4.69 20.94 9.58
C ASP A 286 -5.19 19.60 10.17
N GLY A 287 -4.24 18.78 10.65
CA GLY A 287 -4.53 17.55 11.38
C GLY A 287 -3.82 16.31 10.85
N VAL A 288 -4.14 15.17 11.48
CA VAL A 288 -3.62 13.85 11.15
C VAL A 288 -4.80 12.89 11.11
N HIS A 289 -4.86 12.06 10.06
CA HIS A 289 -5.95 11.12 9.83
C HIS A 289 -5.54 9.69 10.16
N GLY A 290 -6.53 8.87 10.53
CA GLY A 290 -6.33 7.46 10.89
C GLY A 290 -6.71 6.46 9.82
N ASP A 291 -7.35 6.93 8.75
CA ASP A 291 -7.84 6.07 7.70
C ASP A 291 -8.04 6.83 6.39
N MET A 292 -8.14 6.04 5.32
CA MET A 292 -8.37 6.53 3.97
C MET A 292 -9.69 7.30 3.83
N GLN A 293 -10.75 6.88 4.52
CA GLN A 293 -12.07 7.50 4.43
C GLN A 293 -12.08 8.93 4.96
N THR A 294 -11.50 9.16 6.14
CA THR A 294 -11.40 10.48 6.78
C THR A 294 -10.40 11.36 6.05
N THR A 295 -9.31 10.78 5.54
CA THR A 295 -8.36 11.50 4.70
C THR A 295 -9.06 12.01 3.45
N LEU A 296 -9.66 11.14 2.65
CA LEU A 296 -10.29 11.49 1.36
C LEU A 296 -11.67 12.13 1.49
N TYR A 297 -12.13 12.43 2.71
CA TYR A 297 -13.45 12.99 2.93
C TYR A 297 -13.56 14.41 2.36
N ARG A 298 -14.38 14.53 1.31
CA ARG A 298 -14.70 15.80 0.66
C ARG A 298 -16.08 16.29 1.07
N TYR A 299 -16.22 17.60 1.23
CA TYR A 299 -17.48 18.25 1.56
C TYR A 299 -17.70 19.52 0.75
N TRP A 300 -18.96 19.87 0.52
CA TRP A 300 -19.32 21.12 -0.15
C TRP A 300 -19.44 22.25 0.87
N ASP A 301 -18.60 23.28 0.77
CA ASP A 301 -18.58 24.40 1.72
C ASP A 301 -19.56 25.54 1.39
N GLY A 302 -20.29 25.42 0.28
CA GLY A 302 -21.17 26.46 -0.27
C GLY A 302 -20.66 27.06 -1.57
N THR A 303 -19.35 26.93 -1.84
CA THR A 303 -18.66 27.53 -3.00
C THR A 303 -17.95 26.50 -3.87
N GLY A 304 -17.50 25.39 -3.30
CA GLY A 304 -16.86 24.30 -4.02
C GLY A 304 -16.80 23.03 -3.17
N GLU A 305 -16.37 21.95 -3.81
CA GLU A 305 -15.98 20.73 -3.10
C GLU A 305 -14.59 20.96 -2.49
N THR A 306 -14.46 20.79 -1.18
CA THR A 306 -13.22 21.00 -0.43
C THR A 306 -12.94 19.84 0.54
N GLN A 307 -11.80 19.88 1.22
CA GLN A 307 -11.32 18.88 2.17
C GLN A 307 -10.57 19.59 3.30
N TYR A 308 -10.62 19.05 4.51
CA TYR A 308 -9.79 19.51 5.63
C TYR A 308 -8.30 19.44 5.25
N GLY A 309 -7.93 18.37 4.55
CA GLY A 309 -6.61 18.13 4.01
C GLY A 309 -5.68 17.49 5.04
N GLY A 310 -4.52 17.06 4.59
CA GLY A 310 -3.51 16.39 5.42
C GLY A 310 -2.10 16.89 5.13
N ALA A 311 -1.14 16.40 5.89
CA ALA A 311 0.28 16.68 5.64
C ALA A 311 0.97 15.49 4.94
N CYS A 312 2.31 15.46 4.99
CA CYS A 312 3.14 14.45 4.35
C CYS A 312 2.73 13.01 4.69
N GLN A 313 2.39 12.74 5.94
CA GLN A 313 1.99 11.41 6.41
C GLN A 313 0.70 10.91 5.77
N ASP A 314 -0.31 11.76 5.62
CA ASP A 314 -1.60 11.37 5.05
C ASP A 314 -1.43 11.05 3.56
N ASN A 315 -0.67 11.89 2.86
CA ASN A 315 -0.30 11.67 1.46
C ASN A 315 0.48 10.37 1.25
N ALA A 316 1.50 10.11 2.08
CA ALA A 316 2.28 8.87 2.00
C ALA A 316 1.43 7.62 2.28
N ASN A 317 0.51 7.72 3.24
CA ASN A 317 -0.43 6.62 3.56
C ASN A 317 -1.44 6.39 2.42
N VAL A 318 -1.97 7.44 1.81
CA VAL A 318 -2.86 7.34 0.64
C VAL A 318 -2.14 6.70 -0.54
N LEU A 319 -0.93 7.16 -0.86
CA LEU A 319 -0.11 6.58 -1.92
C LEU A 319 0.23 5.10 -1.63
N THR A 320 0.51 4.75 -0.37
CA THR A 320 0.73 3.37 0.05
C THR A 320 -0.51 2.51 -0.22
N GLY A 321 -1.70 2.96 0.19
CA GLY A 321 -2.95 2.24 -0.08
C GLY A 321 -3.26 2.11 -1.56
N PHE A 322 -3.01 3.16 -2.35
CA PHE A 322 -3.18 3.13 -3.81
C PHE A 322 -2.24 2.11 -4.47
N ALA A 323 -0.96 2.10 -4.10
CA ALA A 323 0.01 1.15 -4.63
C ALA A 323 -0.36 -0.30 -4.27
N ARG A 324 -0.71 -0.56 -3.00
CA ARG A 324 -1.12 -1.90 -2.54
C ARG A 324 -2.39 -2.38 -3.22
N SER A 325 -3.38 -1.50 -3.39
CA SER A 325 -4.62 -1.79 -4.12
C SER A 325 -4.37 -2.19 -5.58
N ALA A 326 -3.34 -1.59 -6.22
CA ALA A 326 -2.88 -1.95 -7.55
C ALA A 326 -2.06 -3.26 -7.61
N GLY A 327 -1.80 -3.91 -6.48
CA GLY A 327 -0.95 -5.11 -6.39
C GLY A 327 0.55 -4.82 -6.30
N ILE A 328 0.95 -3.61 -5.91
CA ILE A 328 2.35 -3.19 -5.80
C ILE A 328 2.72 -3.08 -4.31
N LEU A 329 3.76 -3.81 -3.91
CA LEU A 329 4.22 -3.81 -2.52
C LEU A 329 4.77 -2.42 -2.16
N ALA A 330 4.22 -1.83 -1.11
CA ALA A 330 4.54 -0.47 -0.68
C ALA A 330 4.52 -0.34 0.84
N LYS A 331 5.38 0.51 1.39
CA LYS A 331 5.36 0.90 2.81
C LYS A 331 5.86 2.34 2.97
N PRO A 332 5.27 3.12 3.88
CA PRO A 332 5.78 4.45 4.15
C PRO A 332 7.11 4.37 4.92
N PHE A 333 7.88 5.43 4.83
CA PHE A 333 9.04 5.67 5.67
C PHE A 333 9.03 7.13 6.12
N ILE A 334 9.72 7.40 7.21
CA ILE A 334 9.96 8.74 7.71
C ILE A 334 11.37 9.18 7.38
N VAL A 335 11.53 10.48 7.12
CA VAL A 335 12.79 11.19 7.10
C VAL A 335 12.73 12.26 8.20
N ASP A 336 13.68 12.20 9.11
CA ASP A 336 13.89 13.22 10.13
C ASP A 336 14.77 14.33 9.53
N TRP A 337 14.31 15.59 9.57
CA TRP A 337 14.93 16.69 8.82
C TRP A 337 15.76 17.65 9.68
N LEU A 338 16.98 17.89 9.20
CA LEU A 338 17.90 18.96 9.59
C LEU A 338 17.38 20.33 9.12
N THR A 339 16.83 21.18 10.00
CA THR A 339 16.50 22.56 9.61
C THR A 339 17.64 23.51 9.96
N SER A 340 18.56 23.82 9.05
CA SER A 340 19.45 25.00 9.18
C SER A 340 18.84 26.17 8.41
N PHE A 341 18.45 27.24 9.10
CA PHE A 341 18.09 28.48 8.43
C PHE A 341 19.19 29.53 8.67
N THR A 342 19.96 29.79 7.61
CA THR A 342 20.37 31.14 7.22
C THR A 342 21.64 31.81 7.77
N THR A 343 22.50 31.23 8.62
CA THR A 343 23.70 31.97 9.11
C THR A 343 25.08 31.30 9.15
N GLY A 344 25.29 30.11 8.57
CA GLY A 344 26.66 29.66 8.26
C GLY A 344 27.53 29.15 9.42
N SER A 345 26.94 28.62 10.50
CA SER A 345 27.62 27.59 11.33
C SER A 345 26.66 26.64 12.08
N GLY A 346 25.41 26.44 11.63
CA GLY A 346 24.47 25.52 12.27
C GLY A 346 24.71 24.05 11.91
N TRP A 347 25.88 23.53 12.29
CA TRP A 347 26.42 22.22 11.88
C TRP A 347 25.64 21.01 12.45
N HIS A 348 24.56 21.19 13.23
CA HIS A 348 23.73 20.08 13.76
C HIS A 348 22.24 20.19 13.42
N GLY A 349 21.86 21.15 12.57
CA GLY A 349 20.55 21.14 11.92
C GLY A 349 19.39 21.80 12.61
N GLU A 350 19.62 22.95 13.20
CA GLU A 350 18.72 23.44 14.23
C GLU A 350 18.03 24.74 13.84
N GLY A 351 16.74 24.64 13.54
CA GLY A 351 16.04 25.76 12.94
C GLY A 351 14.53 25.61 12.88
N ALA A 352 13.90 24.99 13.88
CA ALA A 352 12.54 25.33 14.29
C ALA A 352 12.24 24.87 15.72
N VAL A 353 11.18 25.43 16.30
CA VAL A 353 10.61 25.11 17.63
C VAL A 353 9.54 24.01 17.50
N GLY A 354 9.69 23.11 16.53
CA GLY A 354 8.83 21.96 16.29
C GLY A 354 9.49 21.15 15.18
N GLY A 355 9.90 19.92 15.48
CA GLY A 355 10.66 19.07 14.57
C GLY A 355 9.96 18.92 13.23
N TRP A 356 10.70 19.15 12.15
CA TRP A 356 10.19 18.96 10.80
C TRP A 356 10.53 17.54 10.41
N TYR A 357 9.53 16.81 9.94
CA TYR A 357 9.70 15.48 9.39
C TYR A 357 8.97 15.38 8.07
N ASP A 358 9.37 14.38 7.31
CA ASP A 358 8.75 14.06 6.04
C ASP A 358 8.38 12.58 6.00
N HIS A 359 7.28 12.26 5.33
CA HIS A 359 6.89 10.88 5.07
C HIS A 359 6.83 10.65 3.57
N SER A 360 7.45 9.58 3.12
CA SER A 360 7.40 9.18 1.71
C SER A 360 7.20 7.68 1.63
N VAL A 361 7.10 7.15 0.42
CA VAL A 361 6.73 5.75 0.20
C VAL A 361 7.86 5.02 -0.49
N MET A 362 8.26 3.88 0.06
CA MET A 362 9.06 2.89 -0.65
C MET A 362 8.13 1.90 -1.33
N VAL A 363 8.41 1.60 -2.59
CA VAL A 363 7.69 0.60 -3.39
C VAL A 363 8.68 -0.40 -3.99
N TRP A 364 8.29 -1.67 -4.04
CA TRP A 364 9.10 -2.70 -4.67
C TRP A 364 8.71 -2.85 -6.14
N VAL A 365 9.61 -2.45 -7.04
CA VAL A 365 9.40 -2.57 -8.50
C VAL A 365 10.69 -2.99 -9.18
N ASN A 366 10.61 -3.76 -10.26
CA ASN A 366 11.79 -4.23 -11.02
C ASN A 366 12.88 -4.88 -10.13
N ASN A 367 12.47 -5.66 -9.12
CA ASN A 367 13.34 -6.33 -8.15
C ASN A 367 14.27 -5.38 -7.36
N GLN A 368 13.79 -4.16 -7.06
CA GLN A 368 14.48 -3.22 -6.20
C GLN A 368 13.48 -2.32 -5.47
N TRP A 369 13.90 -1.77 -4.35
CA TRP A 369 13.17 -0.70 -3.71
C TRP A 369 13.39 0.61 -4.47
N MET A 370 12.29 1.29 -4.74
CA MET A 370 12.24 2.63 -5.31
C MET A 370 11.42 3.51 -4.38
N ILE A 371 11.57 4.81 -4.52
CA ILE A 371 10.94 5.78 -3.63
C ILE A 371 10.01 6.66 -4.43
N SER A 372 8.87 7.00 -3.84
CA SER A 372 7.87 7.89 -4.41
C SER A 372 7.34 8.87 -3.38
N ARG A 373 7.01 10.07 -3.85
CA ARG A 373 6.41 11.16 -3.09
C ARG A 373 5.25 11.72 -3.89
N SER A 374 4.11 11.98 -3.23
CA SER A 374 2.86 12.46 -3.84
C SER A 374 2.45 13.87 -3.40
N TYR A 375 3.36 14.69 -2.92
CA TYR A 375 3.04 16.06 -2.47
C TYR A 375 4.26 16.98 -2.61
N GLY A 376 3.99 18.28 -2.80
CA GLY A 376 5.01 19.31 -3.00
C GLY A 376 5.05 20.34 -1.87
N GLN A 377 4.05 21.22 -1.83
CA GLN A 377 3.95 22.32 -0.86
C GLN A 377 2.52 22.46 -0.32
N GLU A 378 2.35 23.32 0.67
CA GLU A 378 1.04 23.63 1.25
C GLU A 378 0.09 24.30 0.24
N GLU A 379 -1.16 23.83 0.19
CA GLU A 379 -2.23 24.25 -0.72
C GLU A 379 -3.17 25.27 -0.06
N LEU A 380 -2.59 26.32 0.53
CA LEU A 380 -3.35 27.40 1.17
C LEU A 380 -4.23 28.19 0.18
N TYR A 381 -3.81 28.27 -1.08
CA TYR A 381 -4.47 29.07 -2.11
C TYR A 381 -5.29 28.25 -3.11
N ASP A 382 -5.36 26.94 -2.91
CA ASP A 382 -6.14 26.01 -3.72
C ASP A 382 -7.10 25.20 -2.84
N PRO A 383 -8.23 25.81 -2.44
CA PRO A 383 -9.13 25.19 -1.49
C PRO A 383 -10.10 24.19 -2.14
N TYR A 384 -10.19 24.08 -3.47
CA TYR A 384 -11.27 23.32 -4.12
C TYR A 384 -10.75 22.18 -4.99
N TYR A 385 -11.41 21.02 -4.90
CA TYR A 385 -11.09 19.84 -5.69
C TYR A 385 -11.32 20.08 -7.21
N PRO A 386 -10.48 19.52 -8.10
CA PRO A 386 -9.30 18.70 -7.83
C PRO A 386 -8.09 19.53 -7.41
N TRP A 387 -7.34 19.05 -6.42
CA TRP A 387 -6.10 19.70 -5.99
C TRP A 387 -4.99 19.33 -6.94
N ASP A 388 -4.43 20.32 -7.60
CA ASP A 388 -3.21 20.16 -8.38
C ASP A 388 -2.31 21.39 -8.29
N GLU A 389 -2.66 22.40 -7.48
CA GLU A 389 -1.89 23.65 -7.38
C GLU A 389 -0.83 23.68 -6.26
N GLY A 390 -0.75 22.70 -5.35
CA GLY A 390 0.43 22.47 -4.46
C GLY A 390 1.75 22.26 -5.22
N ASN A 391 1.63 22.28 -6.55
CA ASN A 391 2.52 21.94 -7.64
C ASN A 391 3.07 23.17 -8.40
N ARG A 392 3.19 24.36 -7.80
CA ARG A 392 3.80 25.52 -8.51
C ARG A 392 5.29 25.33 -8.84
N ASN A 393 5.91 24.26 -8.35
CA ASN A 393 7.28 23.91 -8.71
C ASN A 393 7.31 22.65 -9.59
N THR A 394 7.34 22.85 -10.91
CA THR A 394 7.43 21.79 -11.93
C THR A 394 8.69 20.91 -11.81
N GLU A 395 9.60 21.26 -10.90
CA GLU A 395 10.79 20.49 -10.51
C GLU A 395 10.52 19.45 -9.42
N ILE A 396 9.47 19.60 -8.58
CA ILE A 396 9.18 18.67 -7.46
C ILE A 396 8.30 17.48 -7.92
N ARG A 397 8.20 17.25 -9.23
CA ARG A 397 7.39 16.17 -9.82
C ARG A 397 7.72 14.83 -9.19
N SER A 398 6.68 14.13 -8.70
CA SER A 398 6.57 12.67 -8.73
C SER A 398 7.92 11.98 -8.68
N TRP A 399 8.62 12.17 -7.55
CA TRP A 399 10.02 11.79 -7.45
C TRP A 399 10.07 10.28 -7.36
N PHE A 400 10.02 9.61 -8.51
CA PHE A 400 10.19 8.18 -8.62
C PHE A 400 11.66 7.86 -8.86
N TYR A 401 12.41 7.94 -7.76
CA TYR A 401 13.86 7.80 -7.78
C TYR A 401 14.27 6.49 -7.15
N ARG A 402 15.48 6.12 -7.49
CA ARG A 402 16.20 5.01 -6.88
C ARG A 402 16.60 5.33 -5.42
N TRP A 403 16.74 6.61 -5.08
CA TRP A 403 17.11 7.11 -3.75
C TRP A 403 16.23 8.29 -3.38
N TYR A 404 16.10 8.59 -2.09
CA TYR A 404 15.34 9.74 -1.63
C TYR A 404 16.22 10.98 -1.83
N PRO A 405 15.75 11.98 -2.60
CA PRO A 405 16.55 13.08 -3.12
C PRO A 405 16.70 14.20 -2.07
N ASP A 406 17.20 13.86 -0.90
CA ASP A 406 17.36 14.80 0.20
C ASP A 406 18.77 14.73 0.77
N ASN A 407 19.33 15.91 1.06
CA ASN A 407 20.68 16.07 1.60
C ASN A 407 20.67 16.67 3.01
N ARG A 408 19.51 16.67 3.67
CA ARG A 408 19.25 17.26 4.98
C ARG A 408 18.64 16.26 5.96
N GLY A 409 18.31 15.06 5.54
CA GLY A 409 17.89 14.02 6.46
C GLY A 409 19.07 13.67 7.35
N ASP A 410 18.78 13.26 8.58
CA ASP A 410 19.77 12.63 9.46
C ASP A 410 19.38 11.19 9.82
N LEU A 411 18.10 10.86 9.72
CA LEU A 411 17.57 9.53 10.00
C LEU A 411 16.41 9.15 9.05
N ILE A 412 16.47 7.94 8.51
CA ILE A 412 15.41 7.33 7.71
C ILE A 412 14.97 6.01 8.34
N LEU A 413 13.67 5.86 8.60
CA LEU A 413 13.11 4.68 9.25
C LEU A 413 11.83 4.20 8.59
N THR A 414 11.62 2.88 8.62
CA THR A 414 10.37 2.24 8.18
C THR A 414 10.04 1.03 9.05
N ALA A 415 8.79 0.58 9.03
CA ALA A 415 8.42 -0.70 9.62
C ALA A 415 8.92 -1.87 8.74
N ASN A 416 9.29 -2.97 9.36
CA ASN A 416 9.61 -4.23 8.68
C ASN A 416 8.51 -5.27 8.90
N ALA A 417 8.58 -6.40 8.19
CA ALA A 417 7.51 -7.40 8.18
C ALA A 417 7.17 -8.02 9.56
N ASN A 418 8.03 -7.83 10.58
CA ASN A 418 7.81 -8.33 11.93
C ASN A 418 6.99 -7.38 12.81
N TRP A 419 6.51 -6.25 12.28
CA TRP A 419 5.64 -5.35 13.03
C TRP A 419 4.36 -6.06 13.48
N ASP A 420 3.90 -5.69 14.67
CA ASP A 420 2.67 -6.20 15.27
C ASP A 420 1.89 -5.09 15.99
N TRP A 421 0.69 -5.44 16.45
CA TRP A 421 -0.23 -4.52 17.12
C TRP A 421 0.23 -4.06 18.52
N THR A 422 1.29 -4.65 19.08
CA THR A 422 1.87 -4.16 20.35
C THR A 422 2.71 -2.91 20.14
N MET A 423 3.25 -2.73 18.94
CA MET A 423 4.01 -1.55 18.51
C MET A 423 3.08 -0.43 18.00
N VAL A 424 2.00 -0.77 17.31
CA VAL A 424 1.24 0.20 16.51
C VAL A 424 0.03 0.77 17.27
N SER A 425 -0.03 2.09 17.38
CA SER A 425 -1.19 2.81 17.92
C SER A 425 -2.24 3.09 16.84
N THR A 426 -3.51 2.83 17.13
CA THR A 426 -4.66 3.12 16.22
C THR A 426 -5.64 4.13 16.83
N THR A 427 -5.23 4.85 17.86
CA THR A 427 -6.09 5.82 18.58
C THR A 427 -6.09 7.18 17.89
N TYR A 428 -7.28 7.66 17.51
CA TYR A 428 -7.51 8.96 16.88
C TYR A 428 -8.70 9.71 17.54
N PRO A 429 -8.72 11.06 17.55
CA PRO A 429 -7.65 11.96 17.12
C PRO A 429 -6.46 11.91 18.10
N ILE A 430 -5.25 12.15 17.59
CA ILE A 430 -4.04 12.17 18.41
C ILE A 430 -4.09 13.41 19.32
N THR A 431 -4.16 13.24 20.65
CA THR A 431 -4.21 14.38 21.59
C THR A 431 -2.85 14.69 22.22
N GLU A 432 -2.60 15.97 22.53
CA GLU A 432 -1.36 16.42 23.17
C GLU A 432 -1.19 15.86 24.61
N ALA A 433 -2.28 15.45 25.26
CA ALA A 433 -2.25 14.82 26.58
C ALA A 433 -1.71 13.38 26.55
N ASP A 434 -1.92 12.66 25.44
CA ASP A 434 -1.28 11.36 25.17
C ASP A 434 0.24 11.50 24.97
N ASP A 435 0.70 12.71 24.66
CA ASP A 435 2.07 13.06 24.28
C ASP A 435 2.97 13.45 25.47
N LEU A 436 2.41 14.10 26.50
CA LEU A 436 3.20 14.74 27.56
C LEU A 436 3.30 13.96 28.88
N ASN A 437 2.32 13.12 29.22
CA ASN A 437 2.24 12.52 30.57
C ASN A 437 2.37 11.00 30.63
N THR A 438 2.18 10.25 29.52
CA THR A 438 2.13 8.78 29.57
C THR A 438 3.22 8.07 28.76
N ARG A 439 3.89 8.76 27.82
CA ARG A 439 4.88 8.13 26.89
C ARG A 439 6.33 8.62 26.98
N ASN A 440 6.74 9.26 28.08
CA ASN A 440 8.17 9.44 28.39
C ASN A 440 8.94 8.10 28.54
N VAL A 441 8.21 6.97 28.54
CA VAL A 441 8.70 5.59 28.62
C VAL A 441 8.21 4.70 27.48
N ASN A 442 7.47 5.20 26.49
CA ASN A 442 6.82 4.35 25.49
C ASN A 442 6.96 4.90 24.06
N TRP A 443 8.20 4.90 23.57
CA TRP A 443 8.60 5.27 22.21
C TRP A 443 9.02 4.01 21.44
N ASP A 444 8.78 3.95 20.13
CA ASP A 444 9.18 2.80 19.31
C ASP A 444 10.62 2.90 18.85
N TYR A 445 11.11 4.13 18.65
CA TYR A 445 12.54 4.40 18.54
C TYR A 445 12.95 5.69 19.26
N LEU A 446 14.21 5.71 19.67
CA LEU A 446 14.91 6.86 20.22
C LEU A 446 16.26 6.95 19.54
N TRP A 447 16.54 8.13 19.00
CA TRP A 447 17.80 8.46 18.35
C TRP A 447 18.35 9.76 18.94
N ASP A 448 19.67 9.82 19.11
CA ASP A 448 20.39 10.97 19.67
C ASP A 448 21.40 11.42 18.62
N SER A 449 21.24 12.66 18.15
CA SER A 449 22.08 13.18 17.08
C SER A 449 23.56 13.25 17.46
N ARG A 450 23.91 13.22 18.75
CA ARG A 450 25.31 13.12 19.21
C ARG A 450 25.93 11.72 19.04
N ARG A 451 25.09 10.69 18.91
CA ARG A 451 25.45 9.28 18.67
C ARG A 451 24.79 8.78 17.38
N PRO A 452 25.10 9.39 16.23
CA PRO A 452 24.39 9.15 14.97
C PRO A 452 24.44 7.69 14.46
N LEU A 453 25.45 6.88 14.84
CA LEU A 453 25.52 5.43 14.52
C LEU A 453 24.86 4.51 15.55
N GLU A 454 24.20 5.05 16.57
CA GLU A 454 23.52 4.27 17.60
C GLU A 454 22.04 4.65 17.60
N ILE A 455 21.18 3.64 17.66
CA ILE A 455 19.74 3.83 17.82
C ILE A 455 19.20 2.86 18.86
N ARG A 456 18.18 3.27 19.60
CA ARG A 456 17.38 2.36 20.42
C ARG A 456 16.04 2.19 19.72
N ARG A 457 15.64 0.96 19.38
CA ARG A 457 14.45 0.77 18.54
C ARG A 457 13.74 -0.56 18.79
N ASN A 458 12.46 -0.62 18.46
CA ASN A 458 11.72 -1.87 18.31
C ASN A 458 12.36 -2.72 17.17
N PRO A 459 12.56 -4.04 17.35
CA PRO A 459 13.07 -4.92 16.30
C PRO A 459 12.25 -4.91 14.99
N ALA A 460 10.99 -4.48 15.05
CA ALA A 460 10.13 -4.28 13.89
C ALA A 460 10.42 -2.99 13.09
N ILE A 461 11.46 -2.23 13.46
CA ILE A 461 11.91 -1.02 12.75
C ILE A 461 13.21 -1.30 11.99
N GLU A 462 13.27 -0.82 10.76
CA GLU A 462 14.47 -0.78 9.92
C GLU A 462 14.95 0.66 9.75
N THR A 463 16.27 0.85 9.81
CA THR A 463 16.95 2.08 9.37
C THR A 463 17.37 1.92 7.92
N MET A 464 17.27 3.01 7.16
CA MET A 464 17.53 3.03 5.72
C MET A 464 18.41 4.21 5.30
N ASN A 465 19.25 4.73 6.20
CA ASN A 465 20.06 5.92 5.96
C ASN A 465 21.02 5.76 4.76
N VAL A 466 21.67 4.61 4.63
CA VAL A 466 22.69 4.32 3.61
C VAL A 466 22.09 3.99 2.24
N PRO A 467 21.10 3.09 2.13
CA PRO A 467 20.64 2.69 0.81
C PRO A 467 19.58 3.64 0.22
N VAL A 468 18.90 4.45 1.05
CA VAL A 468 17.96 5.46 0.58
C VAL A 468 18.67 6.78 0.27
N TRP A 469 19.85 7.06 0.82
CA TRP A 469 20.69 8.21 0.41
C TRP A 469 21.76 7.83 -0.61
N GLN A 470 21.53 8.08 -1.90
CA GLN A 470 22.64 8.11 -2.87
C GLN A 470 22.45 9.23 -3.91
N GLY A 471 22.78 10.47 -3.52
CA GLY A 471 22.92 11.61 -4.44
C GLY A 471 24.02 12.57 -3.97
N ASP A 472 25.20 12.44 -4.58
CA ASP A 472 26.26 13.42 -4.78
C ASP A 472 26.29 14.69 -3.88
N GLY A 473 27.11 14.64 -2.83
CA GLY A 473 27.54 15.81 -2.07
C GLY A 473 27.25 15.80 -0.58
N TRP A 474 26.62 14.75 -0.03
CA TRP A 474 26.52 14.56 1.43
C TRP A 474 27.86 14.11 2.01
N THR A 475 28.88 14.96 1.92
CA THR A 475 29.85 15.04 3.00
C THR A 475 29.12 15.84 4.06
N PRO A 476 28.62 15.23 5.14
CA PRO A 476 28.13 16.04 6.24
C PRO A 476 29.41 16.65 6.84
N ASN A 477 29.75 17.84 6.36
CA ASN A 477 30.99 18.56 6.68
C ASN A 477 31.11 18.85 8.20
N ASP A 478 30.05 18.53 8.91
CA ASP A 478 29.73 18.71 10.30
C ASP A 478 30.26 17.56 11.18
N TYR A 479 30.61 16.40 10.60
CA TYR A 479 30.93 15.17 11.33
C TYR A 479 32.43 14.92 11.48
N THR A 480 33.08 15.83 12.22
CA THR A 480 34.45 15.61 12.70
C THR A 480 34.47 14.65 13.90
N THR A 481 35.57 13.93 14.13
CA THR A 481 35.78 13.06 15.32
C THR A 481 35.66 13.79 16.65
N THR A 482 35.72 15.13 16.62
CA THR A 482 35.62 15.98 17.80
C THR A 482 34.20 16.37 18.15
N THR A 483 33.22 16.06 17.30
CA THR A 483 31.82 16.46 17.48
C THR A 483 30.93 15.30 17.94
N TYR A 484 31.09 14.11 17.36
CA TYR A 484 30.20 12.98 17.59
C TYR A 484 30.85 11.85 18.37
N ILE A 485 30.03 11.07 19.06
CA ILE A 485 30.44 9.82 19.66
C ILE A 485 30.36 8.74 18.57
N LEU A 486 31.52 8.32 18.06
CA LEU A 486 31.64 7.27 17.06
C LEU A 486 32.03 5.95 17.72
N PRO A 487 31.60 4.80 17.16
CA PRO A 487 32.13 3.50 17.55
C PRO A 487 33.66 3.46 17.38
N ASP A 488 34.37 2.80 18.30
CA ASP A 488 35.81 2.56 18.22
C ASP A 488 36.10 1.04 18.14
N PRO A 489 36.68 0.53 17.04
CA PRO A 489 37.09 1.27 15.84
C PRO A 489 35.90 1.70 14.97
N TYR A 490 36.00 2.88 14.35
CA TYR A 490 35.01 3.34 13.37
C TYR A 490 35.00 2.38 12.19
N PRO A 491 33.87 1.74 11.84
CA PRO A 491 33.90 0.66 10.87
C PRO A 491 33.84 1.17 9.42
N GLY A 492 33.58 2.47 9.20
CA GLY A 492 33.37 3.09 7.88
C GLY A 492 34.65 3.55 7.16
N GLY A 493 35.84 3.33 7.72
CA GLY A 493 37.10 3.74 7.08
C GLY A 493 37.39 5.23 7.23
N ASP A 494 37.46 5.97 6.12
CA ASP A 494 37.74 7.41 6.11
C ASP A 494 36.50 8.21 6.54
N MET A 495 36.62 9.00 7.61
CA MET A 495 35.53 9.81 8.16
C MET A 495 35.23 11.07 7.32
N THR A 496 35.96 11.28 6.22
CA THR A 496 35.71 12.35 5.25
C THR A 496 34.83 11.91 4.06
N GLU A 497 34.51 10.62 3.95
CA GLU A 497 33.57 10.07 2.97
C GLU A 497 32.18 9.91 3.62
N ASN A 498 31.11 9.98 2.81
CA ASN A 498 29.71 9.75 3.23
C ASN A 498 29.64 8.63 4.26
N TRP A 499 28.94 8.81 5.38
CA TRP A 499 28.79 7.74 6.38
C TRP A 499 28.11 6.54 5.75
N PRO A 500 28.85 5.45 5.44
CA PRO A 500 28.32 4.37 4.63
C PRO A 500 27.63 3.33 5.53
N GLN A 501 27.15 3.74 6.71
CA GLN A 501 26.70 2.84 7.76
C GLN A 501 25.36 3.23 8.35
N GLU A 502 24.51 2.22 8.47
CA GLU A 502 23.25 2.32 9.18
C GLU A 502 23.49 2.48 10.68
N PRO A 503 22.66 3.28 11.38
CA PRO A 503 22.62 3.26 12.84
C PRO A 503 22.39 1.84 13.36
N THR A 504 23.28 1.41 14.24
CA THR A 504 23.21 0.09 14.86
C THR A 504 22.30 0.12 16.09
N PRO A 505 21.38 -0.84 16.24
CA PRO A 505 20.60 -1.00 17.46
C PRO A 505 21.52 -1.21 18.67
N THR A 506 21.31 -0.44 19.74
CA THR A 506 22.06 -0.56 21.01
C THR A 506 21.18 -1.02 22.16
N ASP A 507 19.87 -0.88 22.04
CA ASP A 507 18.86 -1.28 23.02
C ASP A 507 17.47 -1.32 22.38
N CYS A 508 16.50 -1.92 23.06
CA CYS A 508 15.11 -1.92 22.60
C CYS A 508 14.35 -0.68 23.06
N SER A 509 13.20 -0.48 22.40
CA SER A 509 12.10 0.29 22.98
C SER A 509 11.74 -0.23 24.38
N PRO A 510 11.36 0.63 25.34
CA PRO A 510 11.09 0.20 26.73
C PRO A 510 9.86 -0.71 26.88
N LEU A 511 9.05 -0.89 25.83
CA LEU A 511 7.94 -1.84 25.81
C LEU A 511 8.35 -3.29 25.51
N ILE A 512 9.56 -3.51 25.00
CA ILE A 512 10.01 -4.84 24.59
C ILE A 512 10.76 -5.48 25.76
N GLU A 513 10.17 -6.52 26.35
CA GLU A 513 10.86 -7.41 27.29
C GLU A 513 11.57 -8.52 26.50
N GLY A 514 12.91 -8.60 26.55
CA GLY A 514 13.65 -9.71 25.93
C GLY A 514 15.01 -9.36 25.36
N SER A 515 15.54 -10.22 24.49
CA SER A 515 16.81 -10.01 23.79
C SER A 515 16.63 -9.05 22.62
N CYS A 516 17.31 -7.91 22.70
CA CYS A 516 17.44 -6.94 21.61
C CYS A 516 18.56 -7.37 20.65
N PRO A 517 18.42 -7.09 19.33
CA PRO A 517 19.48 -7.31 18.34
C PRO A 517 20.75 -6.53 18.66
#